data_AF-A0A1D9H803-F1
#
_entry.id   AF-A0A1D9H803-F1
#
_cell.length_a   1.000
_cell.length_b   1.000
_cell.length_c   1.000
_cell.angle_alpha   90.00
_cell.angle_beta   90.00
_cell.angle_gamma   90.00
#
_symmetry.space_group_name_H-M   'P 1'
#
loop_
_entity.id
_entity.type
_entity.pdbx_description
1 polymer ?
#
loop_
_entity_poly.entity_id
_entity_poly.type
_entity_poly.pdbx_seq_one_letter_code
_entity_poly.pdbx_strand_id
1 'polypeptide(L)'
;MTHSLSPGAAAPSAPGLGAVTAFAKFRLFAVTLAVVALAEAIGPLQFKLGPGRVVLMPMMWSLLMAAALGIASRRLPRPLSVGPGLQALATGLLNAGLLLFVVKLGLTVGVALPKVRAAGWALLFQEFGHALGTLALGLPLALLLGLKREAVGATFSVGREGNIAIISEKYGMDSPEGRGVLAEYITGTVLGALFIAILAGFLSSLHVFDPRSLAMGAGVGSGSLMAAAVGAILAQHPAEHAADITAIAAASNLLTSVAGFYFTLFLSLPLCSWLYGKLEPVLGRLSPRQAATGSASLGAAVLPAHGLSGADTMLGWAVVGAGVLVGNRLSYQVPVLVSLEGVLAVVALVAACHLAKRLLPRLPLLLMLSIAATLAGVPGLFPFSDALVALADKLNFMTFTTPVLALAGFSVAKDLPIFRQLGWRIVVVSLTATAGTFLGATLIAECFH
;
A
#
# COMPACT_ATOMS: atom_id res chain seq x y z
N MET A 1 17.50 49.94 -19.50
CA MET A 1 17.65 48.90 -20.54
C MET A 1 17.34 47.57 -19.89
N THR A 2 16.09 47.14 -20.02
CA THR A 2 15.50 45.96 -19.40
C THR A 2 15.64 44.78 -20.37
N HIS A 3 16.43 43.78 -20.01
CA HIS A 3 16.51 42.53 -20.76
C HIS A 3 15.24 41.69 -20.51
N SER A 4 14.45 41.51 -21.57
CA SER A 4 13.33 40.59 -21.64
C SER A 4 13.86 39.15 -21.77
N LEU A 5 13.54 38.31 -20.78
CA LEU A 5 13.72 36.86 -20.87
C LEU A 5 12.60 36.28 -21.76
N SER A 6 12.99 35.52 -22.78
CA SER A 6 12.05 34.81 -23.64
C SER A 6 11.28 33.74 -22.85
N PRO A 7 9.98 33.52 -23.09
CA PRO A 7 9.25 32.44 -22.43
C PRO A 7 9.76 31.09 -22.95
N GLY A 8 10.40 30.32 -22.06
CA GLY A 8 10.82 28.95 -22.33
C GLY A 8 9.63 28.09 -22.76
N ALA A 9 9.83 27.29 -23.80
CA ALA A 9 8.85 26.35 -24.31
C ALA A 9 8.31 25.47 -23.18
N ALA A 10 7.00 25.59 -22.90
CA ALA A 10 6.32 24.77 -21.92
C ALA A 10 6.43 23.28 -22.32
N ALA A 11 6.96 22.46 -21.42
CA ALA A 11 6.87 21.01 -21.56
C ALA A 11 5.38 20.61 -21.67
N PRO A 12 5.03 19.61 -22.50
CA PRO A 12 3.66 19.18 -22.64
C PRO A 12 3.15 18.69 -21.28
N SER A 13 2.16 19.39 -20.74
CA SER A 13 1.47 19.01 -19.52
C SER A 13 0.82 17.64 -19.70
N ALA A 14 1.01 16.74 -18.74
CA ALA A 14 0.28 15.48 -18.70
C ALA A 14 -1.23 15.80 -18.73
N PRO A 15 -2.04 15.12 -19.56
CA PRO A 15 -3.46 15.43 -19.65
C PRO A 15 -4.10 15.26 -18.27
N GLY A 16 -4.71 16.33 -17.76
CA GLY A 16 -5.39 16.30 -16.47
C GLY A 16 -6.44 15.19 -16.41
N LEU A 17 -6.61 14.58 -15.24
CA LEU A 17 -7.61 13.52 -14.96
C LEU A 17 -9.03 13.87 -15.44
N GLY A 18 -9.36 15.15 -15.60
CA GLY A 18 -10.62 15.66 -16.17
C GLY A 18 -10.85 15.37 -17.66
N ALA A 19 -9.85 14.84 -18.40
CA ALA A 19 -9.96 14.55 -19.83
C ALA A 19 -10.45 13.11 -20.15
N VAL A 20 -10.74 12.28 -19.14
CA VAL A 20 -11.19 10.89 -19.37
C VAL A 20 -12.71 10.84 -19.60
N THR A 21 -13.13 10.36 -20.77
CA THR A 21 -14.55 10.24 -21.14
C THR A 21 -15.29 9.23 -20.26
N ALA A 22 -16.60 9.42 -20.06
CA ALA A 22 -17.44 8.49 -19.28
C ALA A 22 -17.36 7.05 -19.80
N PHE A 23 -17.32 6.86 -21.12
CA PHE A 23 -17.11 5.55 -21.74
C PHE A 23 -15.76 4.92 -21.35
N ALA A 24 -14.68 5.71 -21.32
CA ALA A 24 -13.38 5.20 -20.90
C ALA A 24 -13.34 4.83 -19.41
N LYS A 25 -14.06 5.59 -18.56
CA LYS A 25 -14.25 5.26 -17.13
C LYS A 25 -15.01 3.95 -16.95
N PHE A 26 -16.11 3.77 -17.67
CA PHE A 26 -16.87 2.52 -17.68
C PHE A 26 -16.04 1.33 -18.17
N ARG A 27 -15.21 1.54 -19.20
CA ARG A 27 -14.27 0.51 -19.68
C ARG A 27 -13.29 0.07 -18.58
N LEU A 28 -12.68 1.01 -17.85
CA LEU A 28 -11.79 0.68 -16.74
C LEU A 28 -12.53 -0.10 -15.64
N PHE A 29 -13.75 0.32 -15.30
CA PHE A 29 -14.62 -0.39 -14.37
C PHE A 29 -14.85 -1.84 -14.82
N ALA A 30 -15.32 -2.05 -16.05
CA ALA A 30 -15.63 -3.37 -16.59
C ALA A 30 -14.40 -4.29 -16.68
N VAL A 31 -13.27 -3.77 -17.17
CA VAL A 31 -12.02 -4.53 -17.27
C VAL A 31 -11.49 -4.90 -15.88
N THR A 32 -11.60 -4.00 -14.90
CA THR A 32 -11.19 -4.29 -13.51
C THR A 32 -12.04 -5.42 -12.92
N LEU A 33 -13.37 -5.37 -13.08
CA LEU A 33 -14.25 -6.44 -12.61
C LEU A 33 -14.02 -7.77 -13.33
N ALA A 34 -13.72 -7.74 -14.63
CA ALA A 34 -13.38 -8.95 -15.37
C ALA A 34 -12.08 -9.58 -14.84
N VAL A 35 -11.04 -8.77 -14.55
CA VAL A 35 -9.81 -9.25 -13.93
C VAL A 35 -10.07 -9.83 -12.54
N VAL A 36 -10.88 -9.16 -11.72
CA VAL A 36 -11.26 -9.66 -10.39
C VAL A 36 -11.99 -11.00 -10.53
N ALA A 37 -13.01 -11.09 -11.38
CA ALA A 37 -13.77 -12.32 -11.58
C ALA A 37 -12.89 -13.49 -12.06
N LEU A 38 -11.99 -13.24 -13.01
CA LEU A 38 -11.05 -14.23 -13.52
C LEU A 38 -10.07 -14.68 -12.42
N ALA A 39 -9.51 -13.74 -11.67
CA ALA A 39 -8.57 -14.04 -10.60
C ALA A 39 -9.21 -14.88 -9.47
N GLU A 40 -10.43 -14.54 -9.06
CA GLU A 40 -11.21 -15.29 -8.07
C GLU A 40 -11.62 -16.68 -8.61
N ALA A 41 -11.93 -16.80 -9.90
CA ALA A 41 -12.24 -18.08 -10.54
C ALA A 41 -11.03 -19.02 -10.66
N ILE A 42 -9.82 -18.48 -10.81
CA ILE A 42 -8.57 -19.28 -10.81
C ILE A 42 -8.32 -19.88 -9.43
N GLY A 43 -8.60 -19.13 -8.37
CA GLY A 43 -8.38 -19.58 -6.99
C GLY A 43 -6.90 -19.58 -6.57
N PRO A 44 -6.59 -20.18 -5.40
CA PRO A 44 -5.23 -20.23 -4.89
C PRO A 44 -4.37 -21.26 -5.64
N LEU A 45 -3.18 -20.84 -6.09
CA LEU A 45 -2.19 -21.72 -6.70
C LEU A 45 -0.97 -21.86 -5.80
N GLN A 46 -0.60 -23.09 -5.44
CA GLN A 46 0.53 -23.37 -4.56
C GLN A 46 1.71 -23.92 -5.37
N PHE A 47 2.91 -23.43 -5.10
CA PHE A 47 4.14 -23.99 -5.66
C PHE A 47 5.20 -24.14 -4.56
N LYS A 48 6.05 -25.17 -4.72
CA LYS A 48 7.18 -25.41 -3.82
C LYS A 48 8.34 -24.51 -4.25
N LEU A 49 8.92 -23.77 -3.31
CA LEU A 49 10.09 -22.92 -3.54
C LEU A 49 11.15 -23.24 -2.49
N GLY A 50 12.08 -24.12 -2.86
CA GLY A 50 13.08 -24.66 -1.92
C GLY A 50 12.43 -25.43 -0.76
N PRO A 51 12.83 -25.20 0.50
CA PRO A 51 12.21 -25.84 1.67
C PRO A 51 10.80 -25.29 1.98
N GLY A 52 10.44 -24.13 1.44
CA GLY A 52 9.19 -23.44 1.71
C GLY A 52 8.12 -23.66 0.64
N ARG A 53 6.89 -23.23 0.95
CA ARG A 53 5.77 -23.16 0.00
C ARG A 53 5.39 -21.71 -0.20
N VAL A 54 5.13 -21.33 -1.45
CA VAL A 54 4.59 -20.00 -1.78
C VAL A 54 3.21 -20.21 -2.38
N VAL A 55 2.22 -19.48 -1.85
CA VAL A 55 0.83 -19.54 -2.31
C VAL A 55 0.48 -18.24 -3.02
N LEU A 56 0.17 -18.35 -4.31
CA LEU A 56 -0.39 -17.28 -5.12
C LEU A 56 -1.91 -17.25 -4.92
N MET A 57 -2.37 -16.31 -4.10
CA MET A 57 -3.80 -16.07 -3.88
C MET A 57 -4.45 -15.34 -5.07
N PRO A 58 -5.79 -15.41 -5.23
CA PRO A 58 -6.53 -14.66 -6.25
C PRO A 58 -6.12 -13.19 -6.39
N MET A 59 -5.92 -12.50 -5.27
CA MET A 59 -5.47 -11.10 -5.26
C MET A 59 -4.11 -10.88 -5.95
N MET A 60 -3.21 -11.87 -5.96
CA MET A 60 -1.94 -11.78 -6.68
C MET A 60 -2.14 -11.99 -8.18
N TRP A 61 -3.03 -12.92 -8.56
CA TRP A 61 -3.44 -13.05 -9.97
C TRP A 61 -4.04 -11.76 -10.49
N SER A 62 -4.88 -11.08 -9.71
CA SER A 62 -5.48 -9.81 -10.13
C SER A 62 -4.42 -8.72 -10.34
N LEU A 63 -3.43 -8.60 -9.45
CA LEU A 63 -2.29 -7.71 -9.61
C LEU A 63 -1.52 -8.01 -10.90
N LEU A 64 -1.09 -9.26 -11.09
CA LEU A 64 -0.25 -9.69 -12.20
C LEU A 64 -0.97 -9.55 -13.54
N MET A 65 -2.24 -9.95 -13.61
CA MET A 65 -3.07 -9.83 -14.81
C MET A 65 -3.32 -8.35 -15.17
N ALA A 66 -3.69 -7.52 -14.20
CA ALA A 66 -3.91 -6.10 -14.43
C ALA A 66 -2.63 -5.39 -14.86
N ALA A 67 -1.48 -5.73 -14.25
CA ALA A 67 -0.17 -5.22 -14.67
C ALA A 67 0.17 -5.66 -16.09
N ALA A 68 -0.01 -6.94 -16.44
CA ALA A 68 0.23 -7.46 -17.77
C ALA A 68 -0.65 -6.77 -18.83
N LEU A 69 -1.95 -6.60 -18.55
CA LEU A 69 -2.89 -5.89 -19.43
C LEU A 69 -2.55 -4.40 -19.55
N GLY A 70 -2.17 -3.75 -18.45
CA GLY A 70 -1.74 -2.35 -18.43
C GLY A 70 -0.47 -2.13 -19.27
N ILE A 71 0.52 -3.00 -19.14
CA ILE A 71 1.77 -2.96 -19.90
C ILE A 71 1.53 -3.26 -21.38
N ALA A 72 0.69 -4.26 -21.69
CA ALA A 72 0.33 -4.65 -23.05
C ALA A 72 -0.69 -3.71 -23.70
N SER A 73 -1.17 -2.66 -23.01
CA SER A 73 -2.25 -1.77 -23.46
C SER A 73 -2.06 -1.20 -24.87
N ARG A 74 -0.81 -0.95 -25.31
CA ARG A 74 -0.50 -0.44 -26.65
C ARG A 74 -0.68 -1.48 -27.77
N ARG A 75 -0.66 -2.78 -27.43
CA ARG A 75 -0.80 -3.91 -28.36
C ARG A 75 -2.20 -4.54 -28.35
N LEU A 76 -3.02 -4.18 -27.36
CA LEU A 76 -4.35 -4.74 -27.16
C LEU A 76 -5.43 -4.01 -27.99
N PRO A 77 -6.51 -4.68 -28.38
CA PRO A 77 -7.63 -4.04 -29.07
C PRO A 77 -8.28 -2.99 -28.16
N ARG A 78 -8.88 -1.95 -28.76
CA ARG A 78 -9.48 -0.79 -28.06
C ARG A 78 -10.35 -1.12 -26.84
N PRO A 79 -11.19 -2.17 -26.79
CA PRO A 79 -11.99 -2.48 -25.59
C PRO A 79 -11.18 -2.95 -24.38
N LEU A 80 -10.01 -3.57 -24.58
CA LEU A 80 -9.15 -4.08 -23.50
C LEU A 80 -7.98 -3.14 -23.17
N SER A 81 -7.72 -2.14 -24.03
CA SER A 81 -6.62 -1.20 -23.86
C SER A 81 -6.86 -0.22 -22.71
N VAL A 82 -6.04 -0.34 -21.66
CA VAL A 82 -5.97 0.59 -20.53
C VAL A 82 -4.77 1.52 -20.73
N GLY A 83 -4.96 2.61 -21.47
CA GLY A 83 -3.89 3.59 -21.77
C GLY A 83 -3.49 4.47 -20.57
N PRO A 84 -2.45 5.32 -20.72
CA PRO A 84 -1.85 6.07 -19.60
C PRO A 84 -2.83 6.92 -18.77
N GLY A 85 -3.79 7.58 -19.42
CA GLY A 85 -4.82 8.35 -18.71
C GLY A 85 -5.75 7.49 -17.84
N LEU A 86 -6.05 6.25 -18.28
CA LEU A 86 -6.81 5.29 -17.46
C LEU A 86 -5.97 4.67 -16.36
N GLN A 87 -4.66 4.50 -16.57
CA GLN A 87 -3.74 4.01 -15.52
C GLN A 87 -3.57 5.05 -14.40
N ALA A 88 -3.50 6.34 -14.76
CA ALA A 88 -3.54 7.43 -13.80
C ALA A 88 -4.88 7.48 -13.03
N LEU A 89 -6.00 7.33 -13.75
CA LEU A 89 -7.32 7.21 -13.12
C LEU A 89 -7.37 6.01 -12.17
N ALA A 90 -6.86 4.83 -12.56
CA ALA A 90 -6.83 3.63 -11.74
C ALA A 90 -6.09 3.86 -10.40
N THR A 91 -5.05 4.69 -10.40
CA THR A 91 -4.33 5.10 -9.18
C THR A 91 -5.21 5.93 -8.26
N GLY A 92 -5.98 6.87 -8.84
CA GLY A 92 -6.98 7.61 -8.08
C GLY A 92 -8.08 6.72 -7.53
N LEU A 93 -8.66 5.84 -8.37
CA LEU A 93 -9.69 4.90 -7.96
C LEU A 93 -9.18 3.95 -6.87
N LEU A 94 -7.89 3.55 -6.92
CA LEU A 94 -7.23 2.78 -5.88
C LEU A 94 -7.25 3.53 -4.55
N ASN A 95 -6.86 4.81 -4.54
CA ASN A 95 -6.86 5.62 -3.32
C ASN A 95 -8.27 5.80 -2.75
N ALA A 96 -9.28 6.01 -3.61
CA ALA A 96 -10.67 6.09 -3.20
C ALA A 96 -11.19 4.75 -2.65
N GLY A 97 -10.87 3.64 -3.33
CA GLY A 97 -11.24 2.28 -2.94
C GLY A 97 -10.59 1.83 -1.64
N LEU A 98 -9.35 2.27 -1.38
CA LEU A 98 -8.62 2.01 -0.14
C LEU A 98 -9.36 2.57 1.08
N LEU A 99 -10.20 3.60 0.93
CA LEU A 99 -11.01 4.12 2.04
C LEU A 99 -12.06 3.09 2.52
N LEU A 100 -12.66 2.33 1.60
CA LEU A 100 -13.57 1.23 1.96
C LEU A 100 -12.82 0.12 2.70
N PHE A 101 -11.60 -0.17 2.24
CA PHE A 101 -10.73 -1.14 2.89
C PHE A 101 -10.35 -0.70 4.31
N VAL A 102 -9.96 0.56 4.50
CA VAL A 102 -9.65 1.15 5.83
C VAL A 102 -10.86 1.08 6.77
N VAL A 103 -12.08 1.30 6.27
CA VAL A 103 -13.27 1.12 7.10
C VAL A 103 -13.46 -0.34 7.50
N LYS A 104 -13.31 -1.30 6.57
CA LYS A 104 -13.37 -2.73 6.94
C LYS A 104 -12.27 -3.10 7.95
N LEU A 105 -11.07 -2.55 7.82
CA LEU A 105 -9.99 -2.71 8.81
C LEU A 105 -10.43 -2.19 10.18
N GLY A 106 -10.92 -0.95 10.25
CA GLY A 106 -11.37 -0.34 11.50
C GLY A 106 -12.48 -1.14 12.16
N LEU A 107 -13.51 -1.56 11.41
CA LEU A 107 -14.58 -2.40 11.94
C LEU A 107 -14.05 -3.73 12.49
N THR A 108 -13.11 -4.37 11.79
CA THR A 108 -12.48 -5.62 12.24
C THR A 108 -11.68 -5.42 13.53
N VAL A 109 -10.95 -4.32 13.65
CA VAL A 109 -10.21 -3.93 14.87
C VAL A 109 -11.17 -3.61 16.01
N GLY A 110 -12.30 -2.96 15.74
CA GLY A 110 -13.33 -2.62 16.73
C GLY A 110 -13.94 -3.86 17.38
N VAL A 111 -14.28 -4.87 16.58
CA VAL A 111 -14.80 -6.15 17.08
C VAL A 111 -13.73 -6.90 17.90
N ALA A 112 -12.48 -6.87 17.44
CA ALA A 112 -11.35 -7.53 18.09
C ALA A 112 -10.65 -6.67 19.16
N LEU A 113 -11.27 -5.56 19.60
CA LEU A 113 -10.63 -4.60 20.50
C LEU A 113 -10.05 -5.22 21.79
N PRO A 114 -10.69 -6.21 22.45
CA PRO A 114 -10.10 -6.89 23.60
C PRO A 114 -8.78 -7.59 23.26
N LYS A 115 -8.69 -8.23 22.09
CA LYS A 115 -7.47 -8.92 21.62
C LYS A 115 -6.37 -7.91 21.27
N VAL A 116 -6.74 -6.84 20.58
CA VAL A 116 -5.83 -5.73 20.23
C VAL A 116 -5.27 -5.06 21.49
N ARG A 117 -6.11 -4.88 22.52
CA ARG A 117 -5.68 -4.36 23.83
C ARG A 117 -4.68 -5.30 24.51
N ALA A 118 -4.90 -6.61 24.46
CA ALA A 118 -3.98 -7.59 25.00
C ALA A 118 -2.62 -7.56 24.28
N ALA A 119 -2.62 -7.37 22.95
CA ALA A 119 -1.42 -7.20 22.14
C ALA A 119 -0.84 -5.76 22.18
N GLY A 120 -1.38 -4.86 23.01
CA GLY A 120 -1.10 -3.42 22.93
C GLY A 120 0.37 -3.05 23.05
N TRP A 121 1.13 -3.76 23.90
CA TRP A 121 2.57 -3.53 24.02
C TRP A 121 3.33 -3.99 22.78
N ALA A 122 3.04 -5.19 22.27
CA ALA A 122 3.63 -5.69 21.04
C ALA A 122 3.34 -4.73 19.88
N LEU A 123 2.10 -4.25 19.75
CA LEU A 123 1.68 -3.27 18.73
C LEU A 123 2.40 -1.92 18.85
N LEU A 124 2.66 -1.45 20.07
CA LEU A 124 3.41 -0.20 20.28
C LEU A 124 4.88 -0.37 19.90
N PHE A 125 5.52 -1.45 20.35
CA PHE A 125 6.95 -1.67 20.16
C PHE A 125 7.30 -2.13 18.75
N GLN A 126 6.43 -2.85 18.05
CA GLN A 126 6.66 -3.27 16.67
C GLN A 126 6.80 -2.09 15.70
N GLU A 127 6.29 -0.90 16.04
CA GLU A 127 6.53 0.32 15.25
C GLU A 127 8.02 0.74 15.27
N PHE A 128 8.71 0.50 16.39
CA PHE A 128 10.17 0.62 16.42
C PHE A 128 10.81 -0.44 15.54
N GLY A 129 10.23 -1.63 15.45
CA GLY A 129 10.70 -2.71 14.59
C GLY A 129 10.58 -2.35 13.11
N HIS A 130 9.44 -1.77 12.71
CA HIS A 130 9.25 -1.22 11.36
C HIS A 130 10.34 -0.22 11.00
N ALA A 131 10.59 0.77 11.88
CA ALA A 131 11.60 1.78 11.62
C ALA A 131 13.03 1.23 11.66
N LEU A 132 13.41 0.57 12.76
CA LEU A 132 14.77 0.08 12.99
C LEU A 132 15.15 -1.03 12.01
N GLY A 133 14.21 -1.91 11.63
CA GLY A 133 14.47 -2.96 10.65
C GLY A 133 14.77 -2.38 9.26
N THR A 134 14.06 -1.32 8.86
CA THR A 134 14.35 -0.57 7.62
C THR A 134 15.77 0.00 7.65
N LEU A 135 16.16 0.61 8.78
CA LEU A 135 17.48 1.20 8.96
C LEU A 135 18.60 0.16 9.05
N ALA A 136 18.35 -0.95 9.72
CA ALA A 136 19.35 -1.99 9.97
C ALA A 136 19.70 -2.77 8.70
N LEU A 137 18.72 -3.00 7.81
CA LEU A 137 18.96 -3.75 6.57
C LEU A 137 19.17 -2.82 5.36
N GLY A 138 18.33 -1.82 5.20
CA GLY A 138 18.32 -0.95 4.02
C GLY A 138 19.55 -0.03 3.94
N LEU A 139 19.86 0.68 5.02
CA LEU A 139 20.92 1.71 5.01
C LEU A 139 22.32 1.13 4.79
N PRO A 140 22.76 0.06 5.48
CA PRO A 140 24.07 -0.55 5.22
C PRO A 140 24.19 -1.06 3.79
N LEU A 141 23.15 -1.72 3.28
CA LEU A 141 23.15 -2.22 1.91
C LEU A 141 23.23 -1.06 0.90
N ALA A 142 22.50 0.03 1.13
CA ALA A 142 22.55 1.19 0.27
C ALA A 142 23.97 1.80 0.19
N LEU A 143 24.62 1.95 1.33
CA LEU A 143 25.98 2.45 1.42
C LEU A 143 26.97 1.51 0.72
N LEU A 144 26.86 0.19 0.94
CA LEU A 144 27.69 -0.83 0.26
C LEU A 144 27.50 -0.85 -1.26
N LEU A 145 26.30 -0.56 -1.73
CA LEU A 145 26.01 -0.39 -3.16
C LEU A 145 26.45 0.98 -3.68
N GLY A 146 27.00 1.85 -2.83
CA GLY A 146 27.57 3.15 -3.22
C GLY A 146 26.56 4.29 -3.34
N LEU A 147 25.32 4.10 -2.88
CA LEU A 147 24.35 5.18 -2.74
C LEU A 147 24.79 6.08 -1.58
N LYS A 148 24.71 7.40 -1.76
CA LYS A 148 25.13 8.36 -0.74
C LYS A 148 23.91 8.94 -0.05
N ARG A 149 23.60 10.20 -0.31
CA ARG A 149 22.48 10.90 0.32
C ARG A 149 21.13 10.34 -0.15
N GLU A 150 21.09 9.70 -1.31
CA GLU A 150 19.94 8.91 -1.78
C GLU A 150 19.57 7.79 -0.81
N ALA A 151 20.56 7.20 -0.12
CA ALA A 151 20.32 6.15 0.88
C ALA A 151 19.41 6.66 2.00
N VAL A 152 19.66 7.88 2.52
CA VAL A 152 18.84 8.47 3.57
C VAL A 152 17.39 8.61 3.12
N GLY A 153 17.15 9.06 1.89
CA GLY A 153 15.80 9.16 1.33
C GLY A 153 15.13 7.81 1.06
N ALA A 154 15.91 6.78 0.71
CA ALA A 154 15.37 5.46 0.40
C ALA A 154 15.15 4.56 1.62
N THR A 155 15.85 4.79 2.74
CA THR A 155 15.91 3.80 3.84
C THR A 155 15.37 4.30 5.18
N PHE A 156 14.89 5.55 5.27
CA PHE A 156 14.31 6.05 6.52
C PHE A 156 12.89 5.54 6.78
N SER A 157 12.21 5.01 5.76
CA SER A 157 10.87 4.41 5.82
C SER A 157 10.55 3.77 4.45
N VAL A 158 9.41 3.06 4.33
CA VAL A 158 8.91 2.43 3.08
C VAL A 158 8.34 3.46 2.06
N GLY A 159 8.75 4.73 2.19
CA GLY A 159 8.48 5.81 1.24
C GLY A 159 7.02 5.99 0.83
N ARG A 160 6.08 6.16 1.77
CA ARG A 160 4.66 6.49 1.46
C ARG A 160 4.46 8.00 1.24
N GLU A 161 3.24 8.42 0.91
CA GLU A 161 2.90 9.81 0.58
C GLU A 161 3.34 10.81 1.67
N GLY A 162 3.12 10.46 2.94
CA GLY A 162 3.58 11.27 4.07
C GLY A 162 5.11 11.41 4.12
N ASN A 163 5.85 10.37 3.73
CA ASN A 163 7.32 10.38 3.73
C ASN A 163 7.87 11.26 2.60
N ILE A 164 7.22 11.25 1.43
CA ILE A 164 7.55 12.18 0.34
C ILE A 164 7.34 13.61 0.80
N ALA A 165 6.23 13.91 1.49
CA ALA A 165 5.97 15.24 2.03
C ALA A 165 7.06 15.68 3.02
N ILE A 166 7.48 14.80 3.93
CA ILE A 166 8.56 15.09 4.89
C ILE A 166 9.86 15.45 4.17
N ILE A 167 10.26 14.67 3.16
CA ILE A 167 11.50 14.93 2.41
C ILE A 167 11.38 16.17 1.52
N SER A 168 10.23 16.37 0.89
CA SER A 168 9.96 17.55 0.06
C SER A 168 10.12 18.84 0.87
N GLU A 169 9.53 18.89 2.07
CA GLU A 169 9.61 20.06 2.95
C GLU A 169 11.02 20.26 3.53
N LYS A 170 11.71 19.17 3.91
CA LYS A 170 12.99 19.26 4.61
C LYS A 170 14.21 19.42 3.70
N TYR A 171 14.22 18.75 2.55
CA TYR A 171 15.38 18.68 1.64
C TYR A 171 15.06 19.18 0.23
N GLY A 172 13.78 19.25 -0.16
CA GLY A 172 13.35 19.54 -1.53
C GLY A 172 13.41 18.31 -2.44
N MET A 173 12.51 18.22 -3.42
CA MET A 173 12.40 17.03 -4.29
C MET A 173 13.54 16.87 -5.30
N ASP A 174 14.28 17.94 -5.58
CA ASP A 174 15.47 17.91 -6.45
C ASP A 174 16.76 17.47 -5.72
N SER A 175 16.67 17.27 -4.40
CA SER A 175 17.77 16.75 -3.59
C SER A 175 18.03 15.26 -3.85
N PRO A 176 19.24 14.75 -3.55
CA PRO A 176 19.51 13.30 -3.54
C PRO A 176 18.51 12.50 -2.69
N GLU A 177 18.09 13.03 -1.55
CA GLU A 177 17.09 12.44 -0.65
C GLU A 177 15.72 12.37 -1.32
N GLY A 178 15.33 13.45 -2.02
CA GLY A 178 14.13 13.51 -2.85
C GLY A 178 14.12 12.40 -3.91
N ARG A 179 15.25 12.19 -4.60
CA ARG A 179 15.41 11.07 -5.54
C ARG A 179 15.30 9.72 -4.84
N GLY A 180 15.89 9.59 -3.67
CA GLY A 180 15.83 8.38 -2.83
C GLY A 180 14.41 7.99 -2.46
N VAL A 181 13.63 8.93 -1.89
CA VAL A 181 12.26 8.65 -1.46
C VAL A 181 11.31 8.40 -2.64
N LEU A 182 11.53 9.06 -3.79
CA LEU A 182 10.76 8.79 -4.99
C LEU A 182 11.05 7.40 -5.56
N ALA A 183 12.31 7.00 -5.57
CA ALA A 183 12.70 5.67 -6.00
C ALA A 183 12.09 4.59 -5.10
N GLU A 184 12.07 4.83 -3.78
CA GLU A 184 11.40 3.97 -2.80
C GLU A 184 9.91 3.85 -3.08
N TYR A 185 9.21 4.98 -3.21
CA TYR A 185 7.77 5.01 -3.49
C TYR A 185 7.44 4.24 -4.77
N ILE A 186 8.13 4.55 -5.87
CA ILE A 186 7.89 3.93 -7.18
C ILE A 186 8.22 2.45 -7.16
N THR A 187 9.32 2.04 -6.52
CA THR A 187 9.66 0.62 -6.39
C THR A 187 8.60 -0.10 -5.55
N GLY A 188 8.13 0.52 -4.48
CA GLY A 188 7.08 0.00 -3.61
C GLY A 188 5.73 -0.16 -4.33
N THR A 189 5.34 0.76 -5.21
CA THR A 189 4.09 0.64 -5.98
C THR A 189 4.20 -0.39 -7.11
N VAL A 190 5.34 -0.45 -7.79
CA VAL A 190 5.57 -1.35 -8.94
C VAL A 190 5.79 -2.80 -8.50
N LEU A 191 6.63 -3.04 -7.49
CA LEU A 191 7.07 -4.38 -7.09
C LEU A 191 6.73 -4.75 -5.64
N GLY A 192 6.45 -3.77 -4.78
CA GLY A 192 6.37 -3.99 -3.33
C GLY A 192 5.31 -5.02 -2.93
N ALA A 193 4.10 -4.96 -3.49
CA ALA A 193 3.02 -5.88 -3.13
C ALA A 193 3.33 -7.33 -3.51
N LEU A 194 3.92 -7.53 -4.69
CA LEU A 194 4.37 -8.85 -5.13
C LEU A 194 5.51 -9.36 -4.24
N PHE A 195 6.50 -8.50 -3.96
CA PHE A 195 7.64 -8.83 -3.14
C PHE A 195 7.24 -9.22 -1.72
N ILE A 196 6.42 -8.41 -1.04
CA ILE A 196 6.05 -8.66 0.35
C ILE A 196 5.16 -9.89 0.49
N ALA A 197 4.29 -10.19 -0.48
CA ALA A 197 3.51 -11.41 -0.46
C ALA A 197 4.39 -12.66 -0.59
N ILE A 198 5.39 -12.64 -1.49
CA ILE A 198 6.35 -13.74 -1.61
C ILE A 198 7.15 -13.90 -0.31
N LEU A 199 7.64 -12.79 0.25
CA LEU A 199 8.42 -12.80 1.50
C LEU A 199 7.59 -13.31 2.68
N ALA A 200 6.41 -12.74 2.92
CA ALA A 200 5.53 -13.12 4.02
C ALA A 200 5.03 -14.56 3.87
N GLY A 201 4.69 -14.97 2.65
CA GLY A 201 4.33 -16.36 2.35
C GLY A 201 5.49 -17.31 2.62
N PHE A 202 6.69 -17.00 2.15
CA PHE A 202 7.87 -17.82 2.41
C PHE A 202 8.16 -17.95 3.91
N LEU A 203 8.18 -16.85 4.67
CA LEU A 203 8.43 -16.86 6.11
C LEU A 203 7.35 -17.58 6.92
N SER A 204 6.08 -17.41 6.54
CA SER A 204 4.95 -18.17 7.12
C SER A 204 5.14 -19.68 6.90
N SER A 205 5.64 -20.09 5.72
CA SER A 205 5.89 -21.49 5.38
C SER A 205 7.01 -22.15 6.19
N LEU A 206 7.93 -21.35 6.75
CA LEU A 206 9.02 -21.87 7.59
C LEU A 206 8.55 -22.25 8.99
N HIS A 207 7.36 -21.80 9.42
CA HIS A 207 6.83 -22.04 10.76
C HIS A 207 7.77 -21.61 11.90
N VAL A 208 8.60 -20.60 11.66
CA VAL A 208 9.58 -20.07 12.65
C VAL A 208 8.96 -19.00 13.56
N PHE A 209 8.02 -18.22 13.04
CA PHE A 209 7.38 -17.10 13.74
C PHE A 209 5.93 -17.42 14.06
N ASP A 210 5.43 -16.88 15.17
CA ASP A 210 3.99 -16.87 15.46
C ASP A 210 3.24 -16.13 14.33
N PRO A 211 2.11 -16.67 13.83
CA PRO A 211 1.33 -16.02 12.76
C PRO A 211 0.88 -14.61 13.11
N ARG A 212 0.71 -14.30 14.40
CA ARG A 212 0.34 -12.98 14.92
C ARG A 212 1.50 -11.98 14.82
N SER A 213 2.75 -12.44 15.03
CA SER A 213 3.94 -11.62 14.79
C SER A 213 4.11 -11.27 13.32
N LEU A 214 3.93 -12.25 12.44
CA LEU A 214 3.93 -12.04 10.99
C LEU A 214 2.80 -11.09 10.56
N ALA A 215 1.64 -11.17 11.22
CA ALA A 215 0.54 -10.23 11.02
C ALA A 215 0.91 -8.80 11.41
N MET A 216 1.58 -8.59 12.55
CA MET A 216 2.09 -7.27 12.94
C MET A 216 3.12 -6.76 11.91
N GLY A 217 4.06 -7.62 11.52
CA GLY A 217 5.03 -7.31 10.46
C GLY A 217 4.39 -6.93 9.13
N ALA A 218 3.26 -7.55 8.76
CA ALA A 218 2.52 -7.23 7.54
C ALA A 218 1.89 -5.82 7.56
N GLY A 219 1.66 -5.25 8.73
CA GLY A 219 1.04 -3.94 8.92
C GLY A 219 1.96 -2.75 8.65
N VAL A 220 2.69 -2.76 7.53
CA VAL A 220 3.74 -1.79 7.16
C VAL A 220 3.25 -0.37 6.81
N GLY A 221 2.00 -0.02 7.14
CA GLY A 221 1.40 1.29 6.85
C GLY A 221 0.94 1.49 5.41
N SER A 222 0.82 0.42 4.62
CA SER A 222 0.28 0.43 3.27
C SER A 222 -0.75 -0.67 3.09
N GLY A 223 -2.01 -0.29 2.84
CA GLY A 223 -3.08 -1.27 2.79
C GLY A 223 -2.94 -2.28 1.64
N SER A 224 -2.33 -1.92 0.50
CA SER A 224 -2.05 -2.88 -0.58
C SER A 224 -0.93 -3.87 -0.23
N LEU A 225 0.14 -3.41 0.43
CA LEU A 225 1.22 -4.29 0.91
C LEU A 225 0.71 -5.21 2.03
N MET A 226 -0.04 -4.65 2.98
CA MET A 226 -0.64 -5.41 4.08
C MET A 226 -1.60 -6.46 3.54
N ALA A 227 -2.49 -6.09 2.61
CA ALA A 227 -3.40 -7.03 1.95
C ALA A 227 -2.65 -8.21 1.31
N ALA A 228 -1.59 -7.92 0.56
CA ALA A 228 -0.80 -8.93 -0.12
C ALA A 228 -0.07 -9.85 0.87
N ALA A 229 0.53 -9.29 1.92
CA ALA A 229 1.24 -10.03 2.96
C ALA A 229 0.30 -10.89 3.83
N VAL A 230 -0.78 -10.30 4.35
CA VAL A 230 -1.81 -11.01 5.14
C VAL A 230 -2.41 -12.14 4.31
N GLY A 231 -2.70 -11.88 3.03
CA GLY A 231 -3.26 -12.92 2.18
C GLY A 231 -2.32 -14.11 1.97
N ALA A 232 -1.01 -13.87 1.87
CA ALA A 232 -0.01 -14.92 1.77
C ALA A 232 0.21 -15.69 3.09
N ILE A 233 0.04 -15.03 4.23
CA ILE A 233 0.08 -15.66 5.57
C ILE A 233 -1.15 -16.54 5.78
N LEU A 234 -2.36 -15.99 5.58
CA LEU A 234 -3.63 -16.71 5.74
C LEU A 234 -3.74 -17.96 4.88
N ALA A 235 -3.11 -17.94 3.71
CA ALA A 235 -3.05 -19.08 2.80
C ALA A 235 -2.46 -20.37 3.41
N GLN A 236 -1.68 -20.24 4.48
CA GLN A 236 -0.87 -21.31 5.04
C GLN A 236 -1.24 -21.64 6.49
N HIS A 237 -2.24 -20.95 7.03
CA HIS A 237 -2.73 -21.18 8.38
C HIS A 237 -4.20 -21.63 8.35
N PRO A 238 -4.63 -22.40 9.38
CA PRO A 238 -6.03 -22.80 9.50
C PRO A 238 -6.98 -21.60 9.52
N ALA A 239 -8.18 -21.79 8.99
CA ALA A 239 -9.20 -20.74 8.91
C ALA A 239 -9.55 -20.12 10.28
N GLU A 240 -9.36 -20.86 11.37
CA GLU A 240 -9.58 -20.39 12.75
C GLU A 240 -8.68 -19.20 13.12
N HIS A 241 -7.46 -19.14 12.60
CA HIS A 241 -6.53 -18.04 12.87
C HIS A 241 -6.83 -16.81 12.01
N ALA A 242 -7.74 -16.91 11.04
CA ALA A 242 -7.91 -15.86 10.05
C ALA A 242 -8.43 -14.54 10.62
N ALA A 243 -9.36 -14.61 11.56
CA ALA A 243 -9.88 -13.43 12.26
C ALA A 243 -8.78 -12.72 13.04
N ASP A 244 -7.92 -13.48 13.73
CA ASP A 244 -6.89 -12.94 14.61
C ASP A 244 -5.72 -12.34 13.84
N ILE A 245 -5.22 -13.06 12.83
CA ILE A 245 -4.20 -12.55 11.90
C ILE A 245 -4.69 -11.27 11.22
N THR A 246 -5.93 -11.27 10.71
CA THR A 246 -6.50 -10.10 10.04
C THR A 246 -6.64 -8.92 11.01
N ALA A 247 -7.17 -9.14 12.21
CA ALA A 247 -7.37 -8.08 13.19
C ALA A 247 -6.05 -7.47 13.68
N ILE A 248 -5.04 -8.30 13.94
CA ILE A 248 -3.72 -7.83 14.40
C ILE A 248 -2.99 -7.08 13.29
N ALA A 249 -3.00 -7.60 12.06
CA ALA A 249 -2.42 -6.89 10.92
C ALA A 249 -3.14 -5.56 10.64
N ALA A 250 -4.47 -5.56 10.72
CA ALA A 250 -5.27 -4.35 10.60
C ALA A 250 -4.90 -3.32 11.68
N ALA A 251 -4.84 -3.73 12.95
CA ALA A 251 -4.48 -2.86 14.06
C ALA A 251 -3.08 -2.27 13.88
N SER A 252 -2.09 -3.11 13.51
CA SER A 252 -0.75 -2.66 13.18
C SER A 252 -0.76 -1.63 12.06
N ASN A 253 -1.40 -1.95 10.92
CA ASN A 253 -1.41 -1.05 9.78
C ASN A 253 -2.10 0.28 10.05
N LEU A 254 -3.22 0.27 10.81
CA LEU A 254 -3.89 1.49 11.23
C LEU A 254 -2.99 2.34 12.14
N LEU A 255 -2.27 1.70 13.07
CA LEU A 255 -1.29 2.36 13.92
C LEU A 255 -0.16 2.96 13.09
N THR A 256 0.49 2.20 12.22
CA THR A 256 1.60 2.65 11.36
C THR A 256 1.15 3.75 10.40
N SER A 257 -0.05 3.68 9.83
CA SER A 257 -0.59 4.73 8.94
C SER A 257 -0.84 6.07 9.65
N VAL A 258 -1.02 6.07 10.98
CA VAL A 258 -1.29 7.28 11.77
C VAL A 258 -0.07 7.71 12.57
N ALA A 259 0.39 6.86 13.49
CA ALA A 259 1.52 7.13 14.37
C ALA A 259 2.86 7.07 13.61
N GLY A 260 2.97 6.19 12.62
CA GLY A 260 4.20 5.99 11.85
C GLY A 260 4.65 7.23 11.09
N PHE A 261 3.75 8.13 10.69
CA PHE A 261 4.13 9.43 10.13
C PHE A 261 4.94 10.27 11.12
N TYR A 262 4.45 10.40 12.35
CA TYR A 262 5.14 11.14 13.41
C TYR A 262 6.41 10.44 13.86
N PHE A 263 6.37 9.10 13.95
CA PHE A 263 7.54 8.28 14.25
C PHE A 263 8.63 8.49 13.21
N THR A 264 8.25 8.53 11.93
CA THR A 264 9.18 8.75 10.82
C THR A 264 9.79 10.16 10.90
N LEU A 265 8.97 11.18 11.15
CA LEU A 265 9.40 12.58 11.23
C LEU A 265 10.36 12.82 12.41
N PHE A 266 10.01 12.34 13.61
CA PHE A 266 10.72 12.69 14.84
C PHE A 266 11.79 11.69 15.26
N LEU A 267 11.72 10.43 14.80
CA LEU A 267 12.64 9.39 15.22
C LEU A 267 13.38 8.76 14.03
N SER A 268 12.67 8.19 13.06
CA SER A 268 13.32 7.41 11.99
C SER A 268 14.25 8.25 11.11
N LEU A 269 13.80 9.42 10.63
CA LEU A 269 14.60 10.26 9.73
C LEU A 269 15.82 10.89 10.43
N PRO A 270 15.72 11.46 11.65
CA PRO A 270 16.88 11.91 12.41
C PRO A 270 17.87 10.77 12.68
N LEU A 271 17.37 9.60 13.10
CA LEU A 271 18.20 8.42 13.37
C LEU A 271 18.91 7.92 12.10
N CYS A 272 18.20 7.88 10.97
CA CYS A 272 18.77 7.52 9.67
C CYS A 272 19.90 8.47 9.28
N SER A 273 19.71 9.78 9.47
CA SER A 273 20.72 10.79 9.14
C SER A 273 21.96 10.67 10.02
N TRP A 274 21.76 10.39 11.32
CA TRP A 274 22.85 10.15 12.26
C TRP A 274 23.62 8.87 11.92
N LEU A 275 22.90 7.78 11.66
CA LEU A 275 23.48 6.47 11.34
C LEU A 275 24.23 6.52 10.01
N TYR A 276 23.70 7.24 9.02
CA TYR A 276 24.38 7.53 7.76
C TYR A 276 25.74 8.20 8.01
N GLY A 277 25.79 9.23 8.86
CA GLY A 277 27.04 9.92 9.19
C GLY A 277 28.08 9.04 9.90
N LYS A 278 27.65 7.95 10.54
CA LYS A 278 28.55 6.97 11.18
C LYS A 278 28.97 5.84 10.25
N LEU A 279 28.06 5.34 9.42
CA LEU A 279 28.28 4.19 8.56
C LEU A 279 28.95 4.56 7.22
N GLU A 280 28.65 5.74 6.66
CA GLU A 280 29.20 6.16 5.35
C GLU A 280 30.73 6.20 5.32
N PRO A 281 31.44 6.71 6.35
CA PRO A 281 32.91 6.72 6.34
C PRO A 281 33.54 5.32 6.36
N VAL A 282 32.81 4.32 6.83
CA VAL A 282 33.29 2.93 6.96
C VAL A 282 32.89 2.12 5.72
N LEU A 283 31.59 2.03 5.46
CA LEU A 283 31.02 1.22 4.39
C LEU A 283 31.22 1.86 3.02
N GLY A 284 31.16 3.19 2.91
CA GLY A 284 31.33 3.91 1.65
C GLY A 284 32.74 3.80 1.04
N ARG A 285 33.75 3.39 1.82
CA ARG A 285 35.11 3.11 1.31
C ARG A 285 35.19 1.78 0.56
N LEU A 286 34.32 0.83 0.90
CA LEU A 286 34.26 -0.50 0.28
C LEU A 286 33.46 -0.49 -1.02
N SER A 287 32.72 0.59 -1.25
CA SER A 287 31.75 0.68 -2.35
C SER A 287 32.43 1.08 -3.67
N PRO A 288 31.98 0.52 -4.80
CA PRO A 288 32.43 0.97 -6.11
C PRO A 288 32.08 2.45 -6.28
N ARG A 289 33.09 3.31 -6.51
CA ARG A 289 32.88 4.76 -6.78
C ARG A 289 31.87 4.93 -7.91
N GLN A 290 30.74 5.52 -7.60
CA GLN A 290 29.76 5.89 -8.61
C GLN A 290 30.23 7.18 -9.30
N ALA A 291 30.41 7.15 -10.62
CA ALA A 291 30.28 8.36 -11.42
C ALA A 291 28.81 8.77 -11.29
N ALA A 292 28.54 10.02 -10.89
CA ALA A 292 27.19 10.53 -10.71
C ALA A 292 26.36 10.23 -11.98
N THR A 293 25.61 9.13 -11.98
CA THR A 293 24.67 8.84 -13.04
C THR A 293 23.61 9.90 -12.90
N GLY A 294 23.57 10.81 -13.87
CA GLY A 294 22.55 11.85 -13.97
C GLY A 294 21.18 11.22 -13.99
N SER A 295 20.62 10.95 -12.81
CA SER A 295 19.21 10.72 -12.64
C SER A 295 18.57 12.06 -12.96
N ALA A 296 18.00 12.15 -14.16
CA ALA A 296 17.12 13.23 -14.58
C ALA A 296 16.18 13.61 -13.42
N SER A 297 15.77 14.88 -13.35
CA SER A 297 14.93 15.42 -12.28
C SER A 297 13.63 14.63 -12.10
N LEU A 298 13.70 13.56 -11.29
CA LEU A 298 12.56 12.75 -10.84
C LEU A 298 11.52 13.65 -10.12
N GLY A 299 11.98 14.77 -9.55
CA GLY A 299 11.16 15.77 -8.85
C GLY A 299 10.06 16.43 -9.69
N ALA A 300 10.18 16.47 -11.03
CA ALA A 300 9.16 17.09 -11.88
C ALA A 300 7.98 16.15 -12.23
N ALA A 301 8.12 14.84 -12.00
CA ALA A 301 7.18 13.83 -12.52
C ALA A 301 6.16 13.30 -11.49
N VAL A 302 6.27 13.69 -10.21
CA VAL A 302 5.34 13.28 -9.16
C VAL A 302 4.73 14.52 -8.54
N LEU A 303 3.86 15.19 -9.31
CA LEU A 303 2.90 16.09 -8.69
C LEU A 303 1.93 15.23 -7.86
N PRO A 304 1.59 15.66 -6.62
CA PRO A 304 0.58 14.99 -5.83
C PRO A 304 -0.68 14.84 -6.69
N ALA A 305 -1.26 13.65 -6.70
CA ALA A 305 -2.48 13.37 -7.45
C ALA A 305 -3.48 14.50 -7.19
N HIS A 306 -3.78 15.29 -8.23
CA HIS A 306 -4.86 16.26 -8.16
C HIS A 306 -6.09 15.54 -7.59
N GLY A 307 -6.69 16.13 -6.56
CA GLY A 307 -7.83 15.53 -5.88
C GLY A 307 -8.87 15.08 -6.89
N LEU A 308 -9.28 13.81 -6.78
CA LEU A 308 -10.32 13.27 -7.64
C LEU A 308 -11.58 14.12 -7.53
N SER A 309 -12.27 14.28 -8.66
CA SER A 309 -13.64 14.78 -8.63
C SER A 309 -14.49 13.89 -7.72
N GLY A 310 -15.49 14.46 -7.04
CA GLY A 310 -16.41 13.68 -6.21
C GLY A 310 -17.03 12.49 -6.96
N ALA A 311 -17.30 12.65 -8.26
CA ALA A 311 -17.80 11.59 -9.12
C ALA A 311 -16.78 10.45 -9.33
N ASP A 312 -15.48 10.77 -9.43
CA ASP A 312 -14.43 9.76 -9.60
C ASP A 312 -14.14 9.03 -8.29
N THR A 313 -14.28 9.71 -7.15
CA THR A 313 -14.23 9.07 -5.83
C THR A 313 -15.36 8.07 -5.67
N MET A 314 -16.60 8.44 -6.04
CA MET A 314 -17.75 7.53 -6.06
C MET A 314 -17.54 6.35 -7.01
N LEU A 315 -16.95 6.59 -8.18
CA LEU A 315 -16.58 5.52 -9.10
C LEU A 315 -15.58 4.55 -8.46
N GLY A 316 -14.59 5.05 -7.71
CA GLY A 316 -13.62 4.21 -7.01
C GLY A 316 -14.28 3.31 -5.97
N TRP A 317 -15.23 3.86 -5.21
CA TRP A 317 -16.04 3.09 -4.27
C TRP A 317 -16.91 2.05 -4.99
N ALA A 318 -17.50 2.41 -6.12
CA ALA A 318 -18.29 1.48 -6.92
C ALA A 318 -17.43 0.34 -7.50
N VAL A 319 -16.22 0.62 -8.01
CA VAL A 319 -15.31 -0.42 -8.54
C VAL A 319 -14.94 -1.41 -7.44
N VAL A 320 -14.47 -0.92 -6.28
CA VAL A 320 -14.05 -1.79 -5.18
C VAL A 320 -15.25 -2.51 -4.57
N GLY A 321 -16.37 -1.81 -4.35
CA GLY A 321 -17.61 -2.41 -3.87
C GLY A 321 -18.11 -3.52 -4.77
N ALA A 322 -18.19 -3.29 -6.09
CA ALA A 322 -18.59 -4.32 -7.05
C ALA A 322 -17.57 -5.48 -7.10
N GLY A 323 -16.28 -5.19 -6.98
CA GLY A 323 -15.23 -6.22 -6.87
C GLY A 323 -15.40 -7.10 -5.63
N VAL A 324 -15.76 -6.50 -4.49
CA VAL A 324 -16.11 -7.22 -3.26
C VAL A 324 -17.32 -8.13 -3.50
N LEU A 325 -18.39 -7.63 -4.15
CA LEU A 325 -19.56 -8.47 -4.45
C LEU A 325 -19.20 -9.68 -5.32
N VAL A 326 -18.38 -9.48 -6.34
CA VAL A 326 -17.90 -10.55 -7.23
C VAL A 326 -17.06 -11.55 -6.45
N GLY A 327 -16.06 -11.10 -5.70
CA GLY A 327 -15.19 -11.98 -4.92
C GLY A 327 -15.94 -12.75 -3.83
N ASN A 328 -16.87 -12.10 -3.12
CA ASN A 328 -17.64 -12.75 -2.06
C ASN A 328 -18.59 -13.82 -2.64
N ARG A 329 -19.14 -13.57 -3.84
CA ARG A 329 -19.97 -14.56 -4.54
C ARG A 329 -19.18 -15.73 -5.09
N LEU A 330 -18.05 -15.47 -5.75
CA LEU A 330 -17.26 -16.52 -6.41
C LEU A 330 -16.47 -17.38 -5.40
N SER A 331 -15.78 -16.74 -4.46
CA SER A 331 -14.82 -17.43 -3.58
C SER A 331 -15.44 -17.90 -2.27
N TYR A 332 -16.46 -17.20 -1.76
CA TYR A 332 -17.09 -17.49 -0.46
C TYR A 332 -18.57 -17.89 -0.57
N GLN A 333 -19.11 -17.96 -1.79
CA GLN A 333 -20.50 -18.34 -2.09
C GLN A 333 -21.59 -17.51 -1.39
N VAL A 334 -21.23 -16.34 -0.85
CA VAL A 334 -22.19 -15.44 -0.18
C VAL A 334 -23.15 -14.84 -1.23
N PRO A 335 -24.46 -14.80 -0.98
CA PRO A 335 -25.41 -14.17 -1.89
C PRO A 335 -25.07 -12.69 -2.15
N VAL A 336 -25.23 -12.26 -3.40
CA VAL A 336 -24.88 -10.88 -3.82
C VAL A 336 -25.69 -9.84 -3.05
N LEU A 337 -26.98 -10.10 -2.80
CA LEU A 337 -27.85 -9.17 -2.07
C LEU A 337 -27.36 -8.95 -0.63
N VAL A 338 -26.97 -10.02 0.04
CA VAL A 338 -26.42 -9.99 1.42
C VAL A 338 -25.09 -9.23 1.45
N SER A 339 -24.25 -9.43 0.44
CA SER A 339 -22.99 -8.70 0.30
C SER A 339 -23.22 -7.21 -0.03
N LEU A 340 -24.28 -6.89 -0.78
CA LEU A 340 -24.63 -5.52 -1.12
C LEU A 340 -24.99 -4.71 0.12
N GLU A 341 -25.76 -5.28 1.05
CA GLU A 341 -26.09 -4.62 2.32
C GLU A 341 -24.82 -4.23 3.10
N GLY A 342 -23.87 -5.16 3.23
CA GLY A 342 -22.60 -4.90 3.90
C GLY A 342 -21.78 -3.82 3.19
N VAL A 343 -21.67 -3.89 1.86
CA VAL A 343 -20.91 -2.91 1.08
C VAL A 343 -21.54 -1.52 1.21
N LEU A 344 -22.87 -1.42 1.16
CA LEU A 344 -23.58 -0.16 1.35
C LEU A 344 -23.34 0.42 2.75
N ALA A 345 -23.31 -0.42 3.79
CA ALA A 345 -22.99 0.02 5.15
C ALA A 345 -21.57 0.60 5.26
N VAL A 346 -20.58 -0.07 4.65
CA VAL A 346 -19.19 0.41 4.59
C VAL A 346 -19.09 1.73 3.81
N VAL A 347 -19.75 1.83 2.65
CA VAL A 347 -19.80 3.06 1.84
C VAL A 347 -20.47 4.20 2.60
N ALA A 348 -21.58 3.93 3.32
CA ALA A 348 -22.28 4.92 4.12
C ALA A 348 -21.37 5.49 5.22
N LEU A 349 -20.58 4.64 5.89
CA LEU A 349 -19.62 5.08 6.89
C LEU A 349 -18.51 5.95 6.28
N VAL A 350 -17.97 5.59 5.11
CA VAL A 350 -17.00 6.45 4.40
C VAL A 350 -17.61 7.79 4.03
N ALA A 351 -18.85 7.81 3.51
CA ALA A 351 -19.56 9.02 3.15
C ALA A 351 -19.82 9.92 4.36
N ALA A 352 -20.19 9.33 5.50
CA ALA A 352 -20.38 10.05 6.76
C ALA A 352 -19.07 10.72 7.23
N CYS A 353 -17.94 10.02 7.17
CA CYS A 353 -16.63 10.61 7.48
C CYS A 353 -16.23 11.72 6.50
N HIS A 354 -16.56 11.59 5.21
CA HIS A 354 -16.36 12.65 4.22
C HIS A 354 -17.18 13.91 4.55
N LEU A 355 -18.42 13.73 5.01
CA LEU A 355 -19.27 14.82 5.46
C LEU A 355 -18.71 15.46 6.75
N ALA A 356 -18.30 14.64 7.72
CA ALA A 356 -17.69 15.09 8.97
C ALA A 356 -16.39 15.87 8.73
N LYS A 357 -15.62 15.54 7.69
CA LYS A 357 -14.42 16.29 7.29
C LYS A 357 -14.73 17.74 6.95
N ARG A 358 -15.96 18.07 6.49
CA ARG A 358 -16.37 19.47 6.29
C ARG A 358 -16.45 20.25 7.61
N LEU A 359 -16.73 19.56 8.72
CA LEU A 359 -16.77 20.14 10.07
C LEU A 359 -15.38 20.17 10.72
N LEU A 360 -14.51 19.20 10.41
CA LEU A 360 -13.15 19.06 10.96
C LEU A 360 -12.08 19.05 9.85
N PRO A 361 -11.90 20.15 9.09
CA PRO A 361 -11.06 20.16 7.88
C PRO A 361 -9.56 19.95 8.15
N ARG A 362 -9.12 20.13 9.40
CA ARG A 362 -7.71 19.98 9.81
C ARG A 362 -7.28 18.53 10.03
N LEU A 363 -8.22 17.60 10.18
CA LEU A 363 -7.90 16.20 10.44
C LEU A 363 -7.72 15.42 9.13
N PRO A 364 -6.65 14.61 9.00
CA PRO A 364 -6.50 13.70 7.88
C PRO A 364 -7.70 12.74 7.76
N LEU A 365 -8.23 12.58 6.55
CA LEU A 365 -9.42 11.72 6.33
C LEU A 365 -9.17 10.27 6.76
N LEU A 366 -7.96 9.76 6.50
CA LEU A 366 -7.57 8.41 6.91
C LEU A 366 -7.67 8.24 8.43
N LEU A 367 -7.18 9.23 9.21
CA LEU A 367 -7.30 9.22 10.66
C LEU A 367 -8.77 9.20 11.12
N MET A 368 -9.60 10.06 10.52
CA MET A 368 -11.04 10.11 10.83
C MET A 368 -11.73 8.78 10.55
N LEU A 369 -11.44 8.16 9.40
CA LEU A 369 -12.00 6.87 9.02
C LEU A 369 -11.55 5.76 9.96
N SER A 370 -10.26 5.68 10.27
CA SER A 370 -9.71 4.65 11.16
C SER A 370 -10.36 4.72 12.54
N ILE A 371 -10.47 5.92 13.13
CA ILE A 371 -11.09 6.11 14.45
C ILE A 371 -12.59 5.83 14.38
N ALA A 372 -13.31 6.45 13.45
CA ALA A 372 -14.76 6.32 13.35
C ALA A 372 -15.19 4.87 13.09
N ALA A 373 -14.51 4.17 12.18
CA ALA A 373 -14.77 2.77 11.88
C ALA A 373 -14.44 1.85 13.07
N THR A 374 -13.32 2.10 13.76
CA THR A 374 -12.97 1.32 14.96
C THR A 374 -14.01 1.48 16.05
N LEU A 375 -14.41 2.72 16.36
CA LEU A 375 -15.45 2.98 17.36
C LEU A 375 -16.81 2.41 16.94
N ALA A 376 -17.20 2.59 15.68
CA ALA A 376 -18.46 2.03 15.17
C ALA A 376 -18.49 0.50 15.24
N GLY A 377 -17.33 -0.16 15.12
CA GLY A 377 -17.19 -1.61 15.22
C GLY A 377 -17.12 -2.17 16.65
N VAL A 378 -17.05 -1.34 17.69
CA VAL A 378 -17.07 -1.82 19.08
C VAL A 378 -18.50 -2.28 19.44
N PRO A 379 -18.72 -3.58 19.75
CA PRO A 379 -20.05 -4.07 20.09
C PRO A 379 -20.64 -3.32 21.30
N GLY A 380 -21.91 -2.92 21.20
CA GLY A 380 -22.62 -2.18 22.24
C GLY A 380 -22.17 -0.72 22.50
N LEU A 381 -21.20 -0.16 21.75
CA LEU A 381 -20.79 1.25 21.96
C LEU A 381 -21.82 2.25 21.44
N PHE A 382 -22.37 2.01 20.24
CA PHE A 382 -23.44 2.81 19.65
C PHE A 382 -24.69 1.95 19.41
N PRO A 383 -25.90 2.55 19.36
CA PRO A 383 -27.15 1.80 19.14
C PRO A 383 -27.21 1.03 17.81
N PHE A 384 -26.36 1.39 16.84
CA PHE A 384 -26.26 0.74 15.53
C PHE A 384 -25.03 -0.17 15.38
N SER A 385 -24.14 -0.26 16.38
CA SER A 385 -22.86 -0.96 16.28
C SER A 385 -23.03 -2.44 15.94
N ASP A 386 -23.91 -3.15 16.65
CA ASP A 386 -24.09 -4.60 16.46
C ASP A 386 -24.70 -4.92 15.08
N ALA A 387 -25.64 -4.08 14.62
CA ALA A 387 -26.21 -4.20 13.28
C ALA A 387 -25.16 -3.93 12.19
N LEU A 388 -24.32 -2.90 12.37
CA LEU A 388 -23.24 -2.58 11.44
C LEU A 388 -22.20 -3.71 11.38
N VAL A 389 -21.81 -4.26 12.53
CA VAL A 389 -20.88 -5.39 12.62
C VAL A 389 -21.47 -6.62 11.92
N ALA A 390 -22.72 -6.97 12.19
CA ALA A 390 -23.39 -8.10 11.53
C ALA A 390 -23.47 -7.94 10.01
N LEU A 391 -23.65 -6.72 9.51
CA LEU A 391 -23.60 -6.42 8.08
C LEU A 391 -22.18 -6.53 7.51
N ALA A 392 -21.18 -6.04 8.23
CA ALA A 392 -19.79 -6.06 7.80
C ALA A 392 -19.17 -7.47 7.85
N ASP A 393 -19.57 -8.33 8.79
CA ASP A 393 -19.06 -9.69 8.97
C ASP A 393 -19.43 -10.62 7.80
N LYS A 394 -20.54 -10.33 7.13
CA LYS A 394 -20.93 -11.00 5.87
C LYS A 394 -19.93 -10.75 4.72
N LEU A 395 -19.07 -9.73 4.83
CA LEU A 395 -18.04 -9.42 3.84
C LEU A 395 -16.71 -10.04 4.25
N ASN A 396 -16.23 -10.99 3.44
CA ASN A 396 -14.92 -11.55 3.69
C ASN A 396 -13.82 -10.51 3.41
N PHE A 397 -12.90 -10.36 4.36
CA PHE A 397 -11.79 -9.42 4.30
C PHE A 397 -10.99 -9.47 2.99
N MET A 398 -10.72 -10.69 2.50
CA MET A 398 -9.88 -10.92 1.33
C MET A 398 -10.51 -10.38 0.05
N THR A 399 -11.84 -10.27 -0.01
CA THR A 399 -12.55 -9.79 -1.21
C THR A 399 -12.35 -8.30 -1.48
N PHE A 400 -11.94 -7.53 -0.48
CA PHE A 400 -11.54 -6.13 -0.67
C PHE A 400 -10.16 -6.01 -1.33
N THR A 401 -9.30 -7.01 -1.13
CA THR A 401 -7.91 -6.96 -1.58
C THR A 401 -7.79 -7.13 -3.09
N THR A 402 -8.59 -8.04 -3.68
CA THR A 402 -8.54 -8.36 -5.11
C THR A 402 -8.79 -7.16 -6.04
N PRO A 403 -9.86 -6.34 -5.86
CA PRO A 403 -10.05 -5.15 -6.69
C PRO A 403 -9.02 -4.06 -6.39
N VAL A 404 -8.56 -3.91 -5.15
CA VAL A 404 -7.50 -2.94 -4.81
C VAL A 404 -6.19 -3.30 -5.51
N LEU A 405 -5.78 -4.57 -5.48
CA LEU A 405 -4.59 -5.05 -6.17
C LEU A 405 -4.73 -5.05 -7.69
N ALA A 406 -5.94 -5.25 -8.24
CA ALA A 406 -6.17 -5.06 -9.67
C ALA A 406 -5.94 -3.61 -10.11
N LEU A 407 -6.48 -2.64 -9.36
CA LEU A 407 -6.23 -1.21 -9.62
C LEU A 407 -4.76 -0.85 -9.43
N ALA A 408 -4.08 -1.45 -8.45
CA ALA A 408 -2.65 -1.31 -8.25
C ALA A 408 -1.89 -1.81 -9.48
N GLY A 409 -2.23 -2.99 -10.00
CA GLY A 409 -1.65 -3.58 -11.20
C GLY A 409 -1.79 -2.69 -12.43
N PHE A 410 -2.97 -2.10 -12.65
CA PHE A 410 -3.14 -1.12 -13.74
C PHE A 410 -2.30 0.14 -13.54
N SER A 411 -2.06 0.56 -12.30
CA SER A 411 -1.21 1.72 -12.01
C SER A 411 0.27 1.45 -12.29
N VAL A 412 0.76 0.21 -12.12
CA VAL A 412 2.17 -0.17 -12.36
C VAL A 412 2.67 0.27 -13.74
N ALA A 413 1.84 0.12 -14.77
CA ALA A 413 2.23 0.44 -16.13
C ALA A 413 2.55 1.92 -16.36
N LYS A 414 1.96 2.84 -15.57
CA LYS A 414 2.24 4.29 -15.66
C LYS A 414 3.61 4.64 -15.07
N ASP A 415 4.00 3.90 -14.04
CA ASP A 415 5.21 4.13 -13.27
C ASP A 415 6.42 3.37 -13.85
N LEU A 416 6.17 2.37 -14.69
CA LEU A 416 7.19 1.55 -15.34
C LEU A 416 8.25 2.35 -16.13
N PRO A 417 7.92 3.42 -16.89
CA PRO A 417 8.93 4.25 -17.56
C PRO A 417 9.88 4.93 -16.57
N ILE A 418 9.37 5.43 -15.45
CA ILE A 418 10.17 6.08 -14.41
C ILE A 418 10.98 5.02 -13.65
N PHE A 419 10.36 3.88 -13.32
CA PHE A 419 11.02 2.74 -12.70
C PHE A 419 12.24 2.25 -13.51
N ARG A 420 12.15 2.23 -14.85
CA ARG A 420 13.28 1.87 -15.74
C ARG A 420 14.43 2.86 -15.71
N GLN A 421 14.20 4.10 -15.29
CA GLN A 421 15.25 5.11 -15.10
C GLN A 421 15.94 4.95 -13.74
N LEU A 422 15.33 4.22 -12.80
CA LEU A 422 15.94 3.92 -11.51
C LEU A 422 17.09 2.91 -11.69
N GLY A 423 18.21 3.15 -11.03
CA GLY A 423 19.32 2.20 -11.02
C GLY A 423 18.95 0.94 -10.25
N TRP A 424 19.34 -0.25 -10.74
CA TRP A 424 19.04 -1.53 -10.08
C TRP A 424 19.41 -1.56 -8.58
N ARG A 425 20.46 -0.82 -8.19
CA ARG A 425 20.93 -0.71 -6.80
C ARG A 425 19.86 -0.12 -5.89
N ILE A 426 19.18 0.95 -6.32
CA ILE A 426 18.15 1.59 -5.50
C ILE A 426 16.92 0.70 -5.37
N VAL A 427 16.57 -0.03 -6.43
CA VAL A 427 15.47 -1.01 -6.40
C VAL A 427 15.75 -2.09 -5.37
N VAL A 428 16.96 -2.66 -5.35
CA VAL A 428 17.36 -3.68 -4.37
C VAL A 428 17.34 -3.12 -2.95
N VAL A 429 17.82 -1.89 -2.74
CA VAL A 429 17.74 -1.21 -1.44
C VAL A 429 16.29 -1.06 -0.99
N SER A 430 15.40 -0.65 -1.88
CA SER A 430 13.99 -0.46 -1.57
C SER A 430 13.26 -1.74 -1.16
N LEU A 431 13.50 -2.82 -1.89
CA LEU A 431 12.97 -4.13 -1.53
C LEU A 431 13.56 -4.61 -0.19
N THR A 432 14.85 -4.35 0.05
CA THR A 432 15.50 -4.70 1.32
C THR A 432 14.99 -3.86 2.49
N ALA A 433 14.74 -2.57 2.27
CA ALA A 433 14.13 -1.67 3.23
C ALA A 433 12.74 -2.18 3.61
N THR A 434 11.90 -2.51 2.63
CA THR A 434 10.58 -3.12 2.83
C THR A 434 10.66 -4.45 3.58
N ALA A 435 11.63 -5.31 3.24
CA ALA A 435 11.87 -6.56 3.97
C ALA A 435 12.29 -6.32 5.41
N GLY A 436 13.16 -5.33 5.64
CA GLY A 436 13.60 -4.90 6.96
C GLY A 436 12.46 -4.38 7.80
N THR A 437 11.57 -3.58 7.23
CA THR A 437 10.34 -3.13 7.90
C THR A 437 9.52 -4.30 8.41
N PHE A 438 9.17 -5.23 7.51
CA PHE A 438 8.39 -6.42 7.84
C PHE A 438 9.07 -7.31 8.89
N LEU A 439 10.35 -7.65 8.68
CA LEU A 439 11.11 -8.53 9.55
C LEU A 439 11.38 -7.90 10.91
N GLY A 440 11.75 -6.61 10.96
CA GLY A 440 12.04 -5.91 12.19
C GLY A 440 10.82 -5.84 13.10
N ALA A 441 9.65 -5.52 12.55
CA ALA A 441 8.40 -5.56 13.30
C ALA A 441 8.01 -6.98 13.73
N THR A 442 8.16 -7.98 12.85
CA THR A 442 7.91 -9.39 13.20
C THR A 442 8.80 -9.83 14.37
N LEU A 443 10.10 -9.52 14.33
CA LEU A 443 11.07 -9.90 15.36
C LEU A 443 10.76 -9.25 16.70
N ILE A 444 10.40 -7.96 16.71
CA ILE A 444 10.01 -7.29 17.96
C ILE A 444 8.70 -7.87 18.49
N ALA A 445 7.71 -8.12 17.62
CA ALA A 445 6.44 -8.73 18.02
C ALA A 445 6.63 -10.12 18.62
N GLU A 446 7.54 -10.93 18.07
CA GLU A 446 7.86 -12.28 18.57
C GLU A 446 8.35 -12.26 20.02
N CYS A 447 9.03 -11.20 20.47
CA CYS A 447 9.47 -11.07 21.87
C CYS A 447 8.32 -10.96 22.89
N PHE A 448 7.08 -10.80 22.42
CA PHE A 448 5.88 -10.71 23.26
C PHE A 448 4.99 -11.97 23.17
N HIS A 449 5.45 -13.02 22.50
CA HIS A 449 4.81 -14.33 22.35
C HIS A 449 5.71 -15.42 22.93
#